data_AF-A0A6I6NEY8-F1
#
_entry.id   AF-A0A6I6NEY8-F1
#
_cell.length_a   1.000
_cell.length_b   1.000
_cell.length_c   1.000
_cell.angle_alpha   90.00
_cell.angle_beta   90.00
_cell.angle_gamma   90.00
#
_symmetry.space_group_name_H-M   'P 1'
#
loop_
_entity.id
_entity.type
_entity.pdbx_description
1 polymer ?
#
loop_
_entity_poly.entity_id
_entity_poly.type
_entity_poly.pdbx_seq_one_letter_code
_entity_poly.pdbx_strand_id
1 'polypeptide(L)'
;MSKPNTRRLDREISQANRKLEAVRERELWPLTGAEKRAILSAAAGGAIKIVRGKTPARAERNLERAWSGAERRLGAEVSALEKERDRIIAAAAKDKAAKKSSGWW
;
A
#
# COMPACT_ATOMS: atom_id res chain seq x y z
N MET A 1 26.22 -20.31 -6.34
CA MET A 1 25.78 -18.98 -5.86
C MET A 1 24.51 -19.15 -5.06
N SER A 2 24.45 -18.64 -3.84
CA SER A 2 23.17 -18.54 -3.13
C SER A 2 22.33 -17.45 -3.81
N LYS A 3 21.06 -17.74 -4.13
CA LYS A 3 20.14 -16.76 -4.72
C LYS A 3 19.96 -15.59 -3.74
N PRO A 4 19.78 -14.34 -4.20
CA PRO A 4 19.44 -13.24 -3.30
C PRO A 4 18.20 -13.62 -2.49
N ASN A 5 18.29 -13.54 -1.16
CA ASN A 5 17.20 -13.96 -0.28
C ASN A 5 16.13 -12.86 -0.20
N THR A 6 15.31 -12.76 -1.25
CA THR A 6 14.19 -11.80 -1.34
C THR A 6 12.89 -12.36 -0.75
N ARG A 7 12.87 -13.64 -0.34
CA ARG A 7 11.65 -14.35 0.09
C ARG A 7 10.87 -13.63 1.19
N ARG A 8 11.56 -12.95 2.11
CA ARG A 8 10.92 -12.14 3.16
C ARG A 8 10.19 -10.94 2.56
N LEU A 9 10.88 -10.17 1.71
CA LEU A 9 10.30 -9.01 1.03
C LEU A 9 9.16 -9.41 0.10
N ASP A 10 9.28 -10.52 -0.63
CA ASP A 10 8.22 -11.01 -1.51
C ASP A 10 6.94 -11.35 -0.73
N ARG A 11 7.08 -11.92 0.49
CA ARG A 11 5.95 -12.18 1.38
C ARG A 11 5.32 -10.87 1.89
N GLU A 12 6.15 -9.91 2.29
CA GLU A 12 5.69 -8.59 2.77
C GLU A 12 4.96 -7.82 1.64
N ILE A 13 5.50 -7.82 0.43
CA ILE A 13 4.87 -7.23 -0.77
C ILE A 13 3.52 -7.90 -1.04
N SER A 14 3.45 -9.24 -0.99
CA SER A 14 2.18 -9.96 -1.20
C SER A 14 1.13 -9.59 -0.15
N GLN A 15 1.53 -9.49 1.12
CA GLN A 15 0.61 -9.07 2.19
C GLN A 15 0.17 -7.61 2.03
N ALA A 16 1.08 -6.70 1.67
CA ALA A 16 0.77 -5.31 1.42
C ALA A 16 -0.17 -5.14 0.22
N ASN A 17 0.03 -5.91 -0.85
CA ASN A 17 -0.87 -5.94 -2.01
C ASN A 17 -2.27 -6.46 -1.64
N ARG A 18 -2.39 -7.48 -0.79
CA ARG A 18 -3.70 -7.94 -0.29
C ARG A 18 -4.42 -6.86 0.50
N LYS A 19 -3.69 -6.11 1.32
CA LYS A 19 -4.26 -4.96 2.05
C LYS A 19 -4.71 -3.86 1.08
N LEU A 20 -3.93 -3.58 0.05
CA LEU A 20 -4.26 -2.57 -0.95
C LEU A 20 -5.52 -2.96 -1.72
N GLU A 21 -5.63 -4.23 -2.13
CA GLU A 21 -6.82 -4.72 -2.83
C GLU A 21 -8.06 -4.66 -1.93
N ALA A 22 -7.93 -5.09 -0.67
CA ALA A 22 -9.00 -4.95 0.31
C ALA A 22 -9.47 -3.49 0.48
N VAL A 23 -8.56 -2.51 0.48
CA VAL A 23 -8.96 -1.09 0.51
C VAL A 23 -9.72 -0.68 -0.75
N ARG A 24 -9.31 -1.15 -1.93
CA ARG A 24 -10.01 -0.87 -3.20
C ARG A 24 -11.41 -1.48 -3.23
N GLU A 25 -11.58 -2.66 -2.62
CA GLU A 25 -12.88 -3.31 -2.42
C GLU A 25 -13.72 -2.66 -1.30
N ARG A 26 -13.25 -1.55 -0.72
CA ARG A 26 -13.87 -0.81 0.39
C ARG A 26 -13.98 -1.63 1.68
N GLU A 27 -13.08 -2.58 1.90
CA GLU A 27 -12.97 -3.28 3.17
C GLU A 27 -12.26 -2.42 4.23
N LEU A 28 -12.70 -2.56 5.49
CA LEU A 28 -12.19 -1.74 6.60
C LEU A 28 -11.02 -2.38 7.35
N TRP A 29 -10.81 -3.70 7.27
CA TRP A 29 -9.78 -4.38 8.06
C TRP A 29 -8.33 -3.89 7.83
N PRO A 30 -7.88 -3.50 6.61
CA PRO A 30 -6.49 -3.06 6.38
C PRO A 30 -6.22 -1.62 6.82
N LEU A 31 -7.25 -0.92 7.29
CA LEU A 31 -7.18 0.49 7.68
C LEU A 31 -6.68 0.68 9.11
N THR A 32 -5.95 1.77 9.31
CA THR A 32 -5.55 2.24 10.64
C THR A 32 -6.74 2.78 11.43
N GLY A 33 -6.60 2.89 12.75
CA GLY A 33 -7.66 3.45 13.61
C GLY A 33 -8.01 4.92 13.29
N ALA A 34 -7.09 5.69 12.73
CA ALA A 34 -7.36 7.05 12.27
C ALA A 34 -8.19 7.06 10.98
N GLU A 35 -7.80 6.23 10.00
CA GLU A 35 -8.53 6.08 8.72
C GLU A 35 -9.94 5.55 8.93
N LYS A 36 -10.10 4.52 9.79
CA LYS A 36 -11.42 3.98 10.16
C LYS A 36 -12.31 5.05 10.75
N ARG A 37 -11.80 5.85 11.70
CA ARG A 37 -12.57 6.95 12.30
C ARG A 37 -12.94 8.02 11.28
N ALA A 38 -12.03 8.36 10.35
CA ALA A 38 -12.32 9.33 9.30
C ALA A 38 -13.45 8.86 8.38
N ILE A 39 -13.43 7.59 7.95
CA ILE A 39 -14.47 7.01 7.10
C ILE A 39 -15.80 6.91 7.86
N LEU A 40 -15.80 6.35 9.06
CA LEU A 40 -17.02 6.17 9.87
C LEU A 40 -17.67 7.51 10.23
N SER A 41 -16.88 8.51 10.61
CA SER A 41 -17.40 9.85 10.93
C SER A 41 -17.96 10.56 9.71
N ALA A 42 -17.33 10.42 8.54
CA ALA A 42 -17.84 10.94 7.28
C ALA A 42 -19.16 10.25 6.89
N ALA A 43 -19.23 8.91 6.97
CA ALA A 43 -20.43 8.14 6.68
C ALA A 43 -21.59 8.52 7.60
N ALA A 44 -21.36 8.54 8.92
CA ALA A 44 -22.37 8.94 9.90
C ALA A 44 -22.83 10.39 9.70
N GLY A 45 -21.88 11.30 9.47
CA GLY A 45 -22.19 12.71 9.20
C GLY A 45 -23.04 12.90 7.93
N GLY A 46 -22.78 12.11 6.88
CA GLY A 46 -23.57 12.09 5.65
C GLY A 46 -24.99 11.59 5.90
N ALA A 47 -25.14 10.47 6.60
CA ALA A 47 -26.45 9.90 6.95
C ALA A 47 -27.31 10.90 7.74
N ILE A 48 -26.72 11.58 8.74
CA ILE A 48 -27.43 12.61 9.53
C ILE A 48 -27.89 13.78 8.64
N LYS A 49 -27.12 14.16 7.62
CA LYS A 49 -27.53 15.22 6.68
C LYS A 49 -28.71 14.78 5.82
N ILE A 50 -28.66 13.56 5.28
CA ILE A 50 -29.73 12.98 4.46
C ILE A 50 -31.05 12.91 5.25
N VAL A 51 -31.01 12.37 6.48
CA VAL A 51 -32.18 12.29 7.36
C VAL A 51 -32.77 13.67 7.67
N ARG A 52 -31.93 14.72 7.71
CA ARG A 52 -32.35 16.11 7.93
C ARG A 52 -32.75 16.84 6.64
N GLY A 53 -32.86 16.15 5.51
CA GLY A 53 -33.18 16.73 4.20
C GLY A 53 -32.10 17.68 3.67
N LYS A 54 -30.86 17.56 4.15
CA LYS A 54 -29.72 18.40 3.77
C LYS A 54 -28.77 17.63 2.85
N THR A 55 -28.07 18.36 1.97
CA THR A 55 -27.04 17.76 1.11
C THR A 55 -25.86 17.18 1.93
N PRO A 56 -25.47 15.92 1.68
CA PRO A 56 -24.30 15.29 2.30
C PRO A 56 -23.00 15.56 1.54
N ALA A 57 -22.97 16.43 0.53
CA ALA A 57 -21.83 16.57 -0.40
C ALA A 57 -20.46 16.77 0.27
N ARG A 58 -20.40 17.46 1.42
CA ARG A 58 -19.14 17.60 2.17
C ARG A 58 -18.70 16.29 2.84
N ALA A 59 -19.65 15.53 3.36
CA ALA A 59 -19.40 14.24 3.99
C ALA A 59 -18.94 13.21 2.95
N GLU A 60 -19.55 13.18 1.76
CA GLU A 60 -19.12 12.34 0.65
C GLU A 60 -17.69 12.67 0.19
N ARG A 61 -17.36 13.95 0.02
CA ARG A 61 -15.99 14.37 -0.30
C ARG A 61 -14.98 13.94 0.77
N ASN A 62 -15.36 14.01 2.04
CA ASN A 62 -14.49 13.59 3.14
C ASN A 62 -14.31 12.06 3.15
N LEU A 63 -15.37 11.31 2.87
CA LEU A 63 -15.33 9.86 2.73
C LEU A 63 -14.38 9.45 1.61
N GLU A 64 -14.52 10.06 0.43
CA GLU A 64 -13.67 9.79 -0.73
C GLU A 64 -12.20 10.14 -0.46
N ARG A 65 -11.95 11.30 0.19
CA ARG A 65 -10.60 11.69 0.63
C ARG A 65 -9.98 10.70 1.61
N ALA A 66 -10.77 10.14 2.52
CA ALA A 66 -10.28 9.17 3.50
C ALA A 66 -9.89 7.85 2.82
N TRP A 67 -10.71 7.35 1.88
CA TRP A 67 -10.40 6.18 1.06
C TRP A 67 -9.16 6.40 0.19
N SER A 68 -9.14 7.47 -0.60
CA SER A 68 -7.98 7.87 -1.41
C SER A 68 -6.71 8.09 -0.58
N GLY A 69 -6.84 8.51 0.69
CA GLY A 69 -5.72 8.63 1.62
C GLY A 69 -5.12 7.27 2.00
N ALA A 70 -5.99 6.31 2.34
CA ALA A 70 -5.58 4.96 2.70
C ALA A 70 -4.94 4.21 1.52
N GLU A 71 -5.51 4.32 0.33
CA GLU A 71 -4.95 3.74 -0.89
C GLU A 71 -3.54 4.27 -1.18
N ARG A 72 -3.34 5.60 -1.07
CA ARG A 72 -2.02 6.21 -1.28
C ARG A 72 -1.00 5.76 -0.26
N ARG A 73 -1.38 5.64 1.02
CA ARG A 73 -0.47 5.14 2.07
C ARG A 73 -0.03 3.70 1.77
N LEU A 74 -0.96 2.80 1.48
CA LEU A 74 -0.64 1.40 1.17
C LEU A 74 0.15 1.27 -0.14
N GLY A 75 -0.20 2.05 -1.16
CA GLY A 75 0.58 2.11 -2.40
C GLY A 75 2.01 2.59 -2.19
N ALA A 76 2.22 3.56 -1.30
CA ALA A 76 3.56 4.01 -0.92
C ALA A 76 4.35 2.92 -0.17
N GLU A 77 3.69 2.17 0.72
CA GLU A 77 4.29 1.02 1.44
C GLU A 77 4.74 -0.08 0.46
N VAL A 78 3.88 -0.48 -0.48
CA VAL A 78 4.22 -1.44 -1.54
C VAL A 78 5.41 -0.95 -2.36
N SER A 79 5.35 0.30 -2.83
CA SER A 79 6.42 0.90 -3.64
C SER A 79 7.77 0.95 -2.90
N ALA A 80 7.75 1.16 -1.59
CA ALA A 80 8.96 1.16 -0.77
C ALA A 80 9.58 -0.24 -0.66
N LEU A 81 8.75 -1.27 -0.46
CA LEU A 81 9.20 -2.66 -0.38
C LEU A 81 9.75 -3.16 -1.72
N GLU A 82 9.11 -2.81 -2.84
CA GLU A 82 9.58 -3.17 -4.18
C GLU A 82 10.94 -2.55 -4.49
N LYS A 83 11.13 -1.26 -4.15
CA LYS A 83 12.44 -0.60 -4.29
C LYS A 83 13.55 -1.31 -3.51
N GLU A 84 13.24 -1.79 -2.30
CA GLU A 84 14.22 -2.51 -1.49
C GLU A 84 14.56 -3.88 -2.09
N ARG A 85 13.56 -4.61 -2.58
CA ARG A 85 13.78 -5.87 -3.31
C ARG A 85 14.69 -5.64 -4.52
N ASP A 86 14.41 -4.60 -5.29
CA ASP A 86 15.16 -4.30 -6.52
C ASP A 86 16.61 -3.91 -6.21
N ARG A 87 16.88 -3.21 -5.09
CA ARG A 87 18.24 -2.94 -4.60
C ARG A 87 19.02 -4.23 -4.32
N ILE A 88 18.41 -5.20 -3.64
CA ILE A 88 19.08 -6.48 -3.34
C ILE A 88 19.39 -7.25 -4.62
N ILE A 89 18.45 -7.27 -5.57
CA ILE A 89 18.64 -7.92 -6.87
C ILE A 89 19.77 -7.24 -7.65
N ALA A 90 19.79 -5.90 -7.68
CA ALA A 90 20.82 -5.12 -8.36
C ALA A 90 22.22 -5.35 -7.76
N ALA A 91 22.33 -5.40 -6.43
CA ALA A 91 23.59 -5.71 -5.74
C ALA A 91 24.11 -7.11 -6.12
N ALA A 92 23.24 -8.13 -6.08
CA ALA A 92 23.61 -9.49 -6.48
C ALA A 92 24.01 -9.60 -7.97
N ALA A 93 23.35 -8.82 -8.85
CA ALA A 93 23.71 -8.74 -10.26
C ALA A 93 25.10 -8.11 -10.48
N LYS A 94 25.42 -7.06 -9.71
CA LYS A 94 26.74 -6.40 -9.73
C LYS A 94 27.85 -7.35 -9.29
N ASP A 95 27.65 -8.09 -8.21
CA ASP A 95 28.63 -9.09 -7.73
C ASP A 95 28.86 -10.20 -8.75
N LYS A 96 27.79 -10.62 -9.45
CA LYS A 96 27.89 -11.60 -10.53
C LYS A 96 28.71 -11.06 -11.71
N ALA A 97 28.53 -9.80 -12.08
CA ALA A 97 29.29 -9.16 -13.14
C ALA A 97 30.79 -9.04 -12.77
N ALA A 98 31.09 -8.62 -11.54
CA ALA A 98 32.47 -8.49 -11.05
C ALA A 98 33.24 -9.82 -11.05
N LYS A 99 32.58 -10.93 -10.68
CA LYS A 99 33.20 -12.27 -10.75
C LYS A 99 33.40 -12.77 -12.18
N LYS A 100 32.53 -12.39 -13.12
CA LYS A 100 32.73 -12.71 -14.54
C LYS A 100 33.94 -11.98 -15.11
N SER A 101 34.17 -10.72 -14.72
CA SER A 101 35.35 -9.95 -15.17
C SER A 101 36.69 -10.47 -14.61
N SER A 102 36.70 -11.28 -13.55
CA SER A 102 37.94 -11.84 -12.98
C SER A 102 38.23 -13.28 -13.41
N GLY A 103 37.36 -13.91 -14.22
CA GLY A 103 37.42 -15.35 -14.53
C GLY A 103 37.36 -15.69 -16.01
N TRP A 104 37.58 -14.73 -16.91
CA TRP A 104 37.58 -14.97 -18.35
C TRP A 104 38.70 -14.17 -19.06
N TRP A 105 39.93 -14.47 -18.65
CA TRP A 105 41.07 -14.72 -19.53
C TRP A 105 41.77 -15.98 -19.03
#